data_AF-A0AAJ6K0N7-F1
#
_entry.id   AF-A0AAJ6K0N7-F1
#
_cell.length_a   1.000
_cell.length_b   1.000
_cell.length_c   1.000
_cell.angle_alpha   90.00
_cell.angle_beta   90.00
_cell.angle_gamma   90.00
#
_symmetry.space_group_name_H-M   'P 1'
#
loop_
_entity.id
_entity.type
_entity.pdbx_description
1 polymer ?
#
loop_
_entity_poly.entity_id
_entity_poly.type
_entity_poly.pdbx_seq_one_letter_code
_entity_poly.pdbx_strand_id
1 'polypeptide(L)'
;MGLGLVTQKAIYKILRAENQQNKTTIVTTSHYVKDMEQLADRLLILNQGALIFDDDCDQLVNNLVTRKLFDVEYLAKGQIVKVTWSAAELFSKVAELEPENVLTIKQRGVSLEELISQLIEEAR
;
A
#
# COMPACT_ATOMS: atom_id res chain seq x y z
N MET A 1 3.34 27.49 0.27
CA MET A 1 2.72 26.31 -0.37
C MET A 1 2.00 25.53 0.73
N GLY A 2 0.68 25.63 0.83
CA GLY A 2 -0.07 25.12 1.99
C GLY A 2 -1.58 25.34 1.92
N LEU A 3 -2.03 26.28 1.09
CA LEU A 3 -3.45 26.54 0.84
C LEU A 3 -4.17 25.36 0.17
N GLY A 4 -3.52 24.67 -0.77
CA GLY A 4 -4.12 23.56 -1.53
C GLY A 4 -4.50 22.35 -0.66
N LEU A 5 -3.59 21.90 0.22
CA LEU A 5 -3.84 20.77 1.13
C LEU A 5 -4.96 21.05 2.14
N VAL A 6 -5.06 22.30 2.63
CA VAL A 6 -6.12 22.70 3.55
C VAL A 6 -7.47 22.72 2.84
N THR A 7 -7.53 23.29 1.64
CA THR A 7 -8.75 23.31 0.81
C THR A 7 -9.21 21.90 0.46
N GLN A 8 -8.30 21.02 0.08
CA GLN A 8 -8.59 19.63 -0.28
C GLN A 8 -9.22 18.86 0.89
N LYS A 9 -8.65 18.99 2.10
CA LYS A 9 -9.24 18.42 3.32
C LYS A 9 -10.62 18.99 3.64
N ALA A 10 -10.87 20.28 3.37
CA ALA A 10 -12.18 20.89 3.56
C ALA A 10 -13.22 20.30 2.59
N ILE A 11 -12.85 20.13 1.32
CA ILE A 11 -13.71 19.46 0.32
C ILE A 11 -14.07 18.05 0.80
N TYR A 12 -13.11 17.29 1.32
CA TYR A 12 -13.36 15.92 1.78
C TYR A 12 -14.33 15.86 2.95
N LYS A 13 -14.23 16.79 3.90
CA LYS A 13 -15.20 16.90 5.00
C LYS A 13 -16.60 17.20 4.49
N ILE A 14 -16.72 18.09 3.49
CA ILE A 14 -18.02 18.44 2.89
C ILE A 14 -18.63 17.23 2.19
N LEU A 15 -17.87 16.55 1.33
CA LEU A 15 -18.33 15.35 0.61
C LEU A 15 -18.76 14.24 1.57
N ARG A 16 -17.99 14.01 2.64
CA ARG A 16 -18.32 12.99 3.64
C ARG A 16 -19.58 13.35 4.43
N ALA A 17 -19.75 14.62 4.81
CA ALA A 17 -20.94 15.09 5.49
C ALA A 17 -22.18 14.94 4.59
N GLU A 18 -22.06 15.26 3.30
CA GLU A 18 -23.13 15.14 2.30
C GLU A 18 -23.56 13.67 2.12
N ASN A 19 -22.60 12.75 1.98
CA ASN A 19 -22.88 11.32 1.91
C ASN A 19 -23.57 10.80 3.20
N GLN A 20 -23.11 11.23 4.37
CA GLN A 20 -23.66 10.78 5.65
C GLN A 20 -25.07 11.30 5.91
N GLN A 21 -25.33 12.58 5.62
CA GLN A 21 -26.62 13.26 5.88
C GLN A 21 -27.66 12.92 4.83
N ASN A 22 -27.29 12.95 3.55
CA ASN A 22 -28.24 12.89 2.44
C ASN A 22 -28.19 11.55 1.68
N LYS A 23 -27.30 10.62 2.07
CA LYS A 23 -27.09 9.33 1.38
C LYS A 23 -26.71 9.49 -0.09
N THR A 24 -26.11 10.64 -0.43
CA THR A 24 -25.63 10.95 -1.77
C THR A 24 -24.51 9.98 -2.17
N THR A 25 -24.65 9.33 -3.31
CA THR A 25 -23.57 8.51 -3.89
C THR A 25 -22.57 9.43 -4.57
N ILE A 26 -21.28 9.30 -4.21
CA ILE A 26 -20.22 10.18 -4.69
C ILE A 26 -19.21 9.32 -5.44
N VAL A 27 -18.92 9.68 -6.68
CA VAL A 27 -17.89 9.03 -7.51
C VAL A 27 -16.80 10.05 -7.78
N THR A 28 -15.57 9.71 -7.40
CA THR A 28 -14.40 10.56 -7.65
C THR A 28 -13.35 9.77 -8.42
N THR A 29 -12.65 10.47 -9.31
CA THR A 29 -11.47 9.96 -9.99
C THR A 29 -10.28 10.73 -9.48
N SER A 30 -9.25 10.03 -9.01
CA SER A 30 -8.01 10.65 -8.57
C SER A 30 -6.82 9.87 -9.14
N HIS A 31 -5.68 10.52 -9.23
CA HIS A 31 -4.39 9.88 -9.42
C HIS A 31 -3.52 9.94 -8.15
N TYR A 32 -4.04 10.56 -7.09
CA TYR A 32 -3.40 10.60 -5.77
C TYR A 32 -4.02 9.53 -4.88
N VAL A 33 -3.28 8.46 -4.66
CA VAL A 33 -3.73 7.31 -3.85
C VAL A 33 -4.06 7.70 -2.41
N LYS A 34 -3.33 8.66 -1.85
CA LYS A 34 -3.57 9.20 -0.51
C LYS A 34 -4.93 9.87 -0.35
N ASP A 35 -5.53 10.34 -1.44
CA ASP A 35 -6.88 10.90 -1.44
C ASP A 35 -7.92 9.78 -1.41
N MET A 36 -7.66 8.69 -2.15
CA MET A 36 -8.52 7.51 -2.19
C MET A 36 -8.57 6.83 -0.80
N GLU A 37 -7.42 6.71 -0.13
CA GLU A 37 -7.33 6.21 1.25
C GLU A 37 -8.23 6.96 2.25
N GLN A 38 -8.45 8.26 2.04
CA GLN A 38 -9.18 9.09 3.00
C GLN A 38 -10.68 9.20 2.70
N LEU A 39 -11.12 8.85 1.49
CA LEU A 39 -12.47 9.13 0.99
C LEU A 39 -13.22 7.90 0.53
N ALA A 40 -12.53 6.91 -0.02
CA ALA A 40 -13.15 5.84 -0.77
C ALA A 40 -13.45 4.66 0.14
N ASP A 41 -14.72 4.28 0.24
CA ASP A 41 -15.12 3.01 0.83
C ASP A 41 -14.81 1.85 -0.15
N ARG A 42 -15.06 2.07 -1.45
CA ARG A 42 -14.81 1.14 -2.56
C ARG A 42 -13.83 1.72 -3.58
N LEU A 43 -12.91 0.91 -4.06
CA LEU A 43 -11.91 1.27 -5.04
C LEU A 43 -12.13 0.51 -6.35
N LEU A 44 -12.15 1.27 -7.46
CA LEU A 44 -12.23 0.76 -8.82
C LEU A 44 -10.92 1.12 -9.53
N ILE A 45 -10.17 0.12 -10.01
CA ILE A 45 -8.93 0.35 -10.77
C ILE A 45 -9.17 -0.04 -12.22
N LEU A 46 -9.00 0.94 -13.11
CA LEU A 46 -9.10 0.78 -14.55
C LEU A 46 -7.70 0.83 -15.17
N ASN A 47 -7.34 -0.19 -15.95
CA ASN A 47 -6.10 -0.23 -16.72
C ASN A 47 -6.42 -0.58 -18.18
N GLN A 48 -5.97 0.26 -19.12
CA GLN A 48 -6.16 0.07 -20.57
C GLN A 48 -7.62 -0.23 -21.00
N GLY A 49 -8.61 0.38 -20.33
CA GLY A 49 -10.03 0.18 -20.64
C GLY A 49 -10.65 -1.07 -20.01
N ALA A 50 -9.89 -1.84 -19.22
CA ALA A 50 -10.37 -2.97 -18.43
C ALA A 50 -10.45 -2.62 -16.95
N LEU A 51 -11.48 -3.12 -16.27
CA LEU A 51 -11.59 -3.08 -14.80
C LEU A 51 -10.74 -4.22 -14.24
N ILE A 52 -9.65 -3.87 -13.56
CA ILE A 52 -8.68 -4.82 -13.01
C ILE A 52 -8.83 -5.01 -11.50
N PHE A 53 -9.56 -4.11 -10.84
CA PHE A 53 -9.88 -4.21 -9.42
C PHE A 53 -11.22 -3.54 -9.14
N ASP A 54 -12.03 -4.18 -8.30
CA ASP A 54 -13.34 -3.70 -7.89
C ASP A 54 -13.71 -4.30 -6.52
N ASP A 55 -13.30 -3.62 -5.45
CA ASP A 55 -13.60 -4.07 -4.07
C ASP A 55 -13.46 -2.91 -3.07
N ASP A 56 -13.78 -3.18 -1.81
CA ASP A 56 -13.53 -2.23 -0.71
C ASP A 56 -12.04 -1.89 -0.58
N CYS A 57 -11.74 -0.66 -0.20
CA CYS A 57 -10.36 -0.17 -0.10
C CYS A 57 -9.54 -1.00 0.91
N ASP A 58 -10.17 -1.42 2.02
CA ASP A 58 -9.58 -2.31 3.02
C ASP A 58 -9.23 -3.70 2.46
N GLN A 59 -9.98 -4.19 1.47
CA GLN A 59 -9.73 -5.50 0.87
C GLN A 59 -8.49 -5.49 -0.02
N LEU A 60 -8.20 -4.36 -0.69
CA LEU A 60 -6.95 -4.22 -1.43
C LEU A 60 -5.75 -4.35 -0.49
N VAL A 61 -5.82 -3.68 0.66
CA VAL A 61 -4.79 -3.76 1.70
C VAL A 61 -4.67 -5.20 2.21
N ASN A 62 -5.77 -5.85 2.57
CA ASN A 62 -5.75 -7.20 3.14
C ASN A 62 -5.25 -8.27 2.16
N ASN A 63 -5.71 -8.25 0.91
CA ASN A 63 -5.36 -9.26 -0.09
C ASN A 63 -3.85 -9.29 -0.36
N LEU A 64 -3.21 -8.12 -0.38
CA LEU A 64 -1.78 -8.00 -0.69
C LEU A 64 -0.88 -7.98 0.56
N VAL A 65 -1.39 -7.59 1.73
CA VAL A 65 -0.69 -7.75 3.03
C VAL A 65 -0.36 -9.22 3.34
N THR A 66 -1.06 -10.17 2.71
CA THR A 66 -0.70 -11.60 2.77
C THR A 66 0.75 -11.84 2.31
N ARG A 67 1.29 -11.02 1.40
CA ARG A 67 2.73 -10.99 1.06
C ARG A 67 3.48 -10.16 2.09
N LYS A 68 3.65 -10.69 3.31
CA LYS A 68 4.48 -10.05 4.33
C LYS A 68 5.93 -9.93 3.83
N LEU A 69 6.37 -8.69 3.65
CA LEU A 69 7.75 -8.36 3.31
C LEU A 69 8.50 -7.95 4.57
N PHE A 70 9.79 -8.26 4.60
CA PHE A 70 10.69 -7.96 5.70
C PHE A 70 11.94 -7.28 5.18
N ASP A 71 12.23 -6.09 5.68
CA ASP A 71 13.51 -5.45 5.49
C ASP A 71 14.50 -6.05 6.49
N VAL A 72 15.55 -6.65 5.97
CA VAL A 72 16.60 -7.32 6.74
C VAL A 72 17.92 -6.62 6.47
N GLU A 73 18.62 -6.32 7.57
CA GLU A 73 19.98 -5.81 7.55
C GLU A 73 20.88 -6.87 8.20
N TYR A 74 21.90 -7.34 7.48
CA TYR A 74 22.83 -8.35 7.98
C TYR A 74 24.26 -8.09 7.50
N LEU A 75 25.24 -8.63 8.21
CA LEU A 75 26.65 -8.57 7.86
C LEU A 75 27.01 -9.75 6.97
N ALA A 76 27.55 -9.44 5.79
CA ALA A 76 28.15 -10.43 4.91
C ALA A 76 29.55 -9.96 4.53
N LYS A 77 30.57 -10.77 4.82
CA LYS A 77 31.99 -10.48 4.47
C LYS A 77 32.45 -9.09 4.97
N GLY A 78 31.99 -8.69 6.17
CA GLY A 78 32.34 -7.40 6.78
C GLY A 78 31.60 -6.18 6.22
N GLN A 79 30.59 -6.36 5.36
CA GLN A 79 29.75 -5.28 4.84
C GLN A 79 28.29 -5.48 5.26
N ILE A 80 27.60 -4.36 5.54
CA ILE A 80 26.17 -4.37 5.83
C ILE A 80 25.41 -4.49 4.53
N VAL A 81 24.63 -5.57 4.40
CA VAL A 81 23.74 -5.83 3.28
C VAL A 81 22.32 -5.53 3.72
N LYS A 82 21.58 -4.77 2.90
CA LYS A 82 20.17 -4.48 3.10
C LYS A 82 19.36 -5.15 2.01
N VAL A 83 18.38 -5.96 2.39
CA VAL A 83 17.54 -6.71 1.47
C VAL A 83 16.10 -6.71 1.95
N THR A 84 15.18 -6.85 1.01
CA THR A 84 13.77 -7.09 1.30
C THR A 84 13.44 -8.52 0.90
N TRP A 85 12.94 -9.31 1.84
CA TRP A 85 12.56 -10.71 1.63
C TRP A 85 11.08 -10.91 1.90
N SER A 86 10.44 -11.81 1.15
CA SER A 86 9.13 -12.34 1.52
C SER A 86 9.22 -13.19 2.80
N ALA A 87 8.10 -13.46 3.46
CA ALA A 87 8.06 -14.35 4.62
C ALA A 87 8.74 -15.71 4.34
N ALA A 88 8.47 -16.33 3.19
CA ALA A 88 9.04 -17.61 2.81
C ALA A 88 10.58 -17.54 2.62
N GLU A 89 11.06 -16.47 1.99
CA GLU A 89 12.49 -16.23 1.82
C GLU A 89 13.19 -15.91 3.13
N LEU A 90 12.54 -15.14 4.02
CA LEU A 90 13.08 -14.82 5.33
C LEU A 90 13.37 -16.12 6.10
N PHE A 91 12.39 -17.02 6.21
CA PHE A 91 12.59 -18.28 6.95
C PHE A 91 13.70 -19.13 6.36
N SER A 92 13.81 -19.19 5.02
CA SER A 92 14.84 -19.99 4.35
C SER A 92 16.22 -19.37 4.50
N LYS A 93 16.37 -18.08 4.18
CA LYS A 93 17.66 -17.39 4.11
C LYS A 93 18.19 -16.98 5.48
N VAL A 94 17.32 -16.70 6.45
CA VAL A 94 17.77 -16.39 7.82
C VAL A 94 18.36 -17.62 8.50
N ALA A 95 17.92 -18.82 8.13
CA ALA A 95 18.48 -20.07 8.65
C ALA A 95 19.89 -20.35 8.10
N GLU A 96 20.24 -19.80 6.94
CA GLU A 96 21.58 -19.88 6.35
C GLU A 96 22.55 -18.84 6.94
N LEU A 97 22.04 -17.85 7.68
CA LEU A 97 22.84 -16.80 8.31
C LEU A 97 23.15 -17.13 9.76
N GLU A 98 24.37 -16.79 10.20
CA GLU A 98 24.71 -16.85 11.61
C GLU A 98 23.94 -15.75 12.37
N PRO A 99 23.36 -16.06 13.55
CA PRO A 99 22.51 -15.11 14.27
C PRO A 99 23.26 -13.84 14.70
N GLU A 100 24.59 -13.91 14.89
CA GLU A 100 25.45 -12.76 15.19
C GLU A 100 25.58 -11.78 14.02
N ASN A 101 25.32 -12.22 12.80
CA ASN A 101 25.41 -11.40 11.60
C ASN A 101 24.10 -10.68 11.27
N VAL A 102 22.98 -11.01 11.91
CA VAL A 102 21.69 -10.33 11.67
C VAL A 102 21.59 -9.09 12.55
N LEU A 103 21.52 -7.91 11.92
CA LEU A 103 21.46 -6.62 12.62
C LEU A 103 20.03 -6.16 12.88
N THR A 104 19.16 -6.27 11.89
CA THR A 104 17.74 -5.90 12.04
C THR A 104 16.85 -6.73 11.14
N ILE A 105 15.65 -7.02 11.63
CA ILE A 105 14.55 -7.55 10.83
C ILE A 105 13.34 -6.69 11.17
N LYS A 106 12.78 -6.01 10.17
CA LYS A 106 11.59 -5.18 10.32
C LYS A 106 10.54 -5.63 9.33
N GLN A 107 9.31 -5.85 9.80
CA GLN A 107 8.20 -6.06 8.89
C GLN A 107 7.95 -4.76 8.13
N ARG A 108 8.06 -4.83 6.80
CA ARG A 108 7.78 -3.69 5.92
C ARG A 108 6.27 -3.57 5.77
N GLY A 109 5.73 -2.41 6.16
CA GLY A 109 4.38 -2.02 5.77
C GLY A 109 4.36 -1.72 4.27
N VAL A 110 3.28 -2.10 3.59
CA VAL A 110 3.10 -1.82 2.17
C VAL A 110 2.12 -0.67 2.02
N SER A 111 2.51 0.37 1.29
CA SER A 111 1.65 1.51 0.98
C SER A 111 0.66 1.13 -0.12
N LEU A 112 -0.55 1.71 -0.10
CA LEU A 112 -1.55 1.50 -1.15
C LEU A 112 -1.05 1.84 -2.56
N GLU A 113 -0.11 2.79 -2.70
CA GLU A 113 0.56 3.11 -3.97
C GLU A 113 1.31 1.89 -4.55
N GLU A 114 2.08 1.21 -3.70
CA GLU A 114 2.87 0.04 -4.09
C GLU A 114 1.95 -1.14 -4.43
N LEU A 115 0.80 -1.25 -3.74
CA LEU A 115 -0.24 -2.24 -4.04
C LEU A 115 -0.89 -2.02 -5.41
N ILE A 116 -1.27 -0.78 -5.71
CA ILE A 116 -1.86 -0.42 -7.00
C ILE A 116 -0.85 -0.67 -8.13
N SER A 117 0.42 -0.33 -7.94
CA SER A 117 1.48 -0.63 -8.91
C SER A 117 1.60 -2.13 -9.21
N GLN A 118 1.62 -2.97 -8.16
CA GLN A 118 1.68 -4.42 -8.33
C GLN A 118 0.47 -4.98 -9.10
N LEU A 119 -0.74 -4.52 -8.78
CA LEU A 119 -1.95 -4.95 -9.51
C LEU A 119 -1.89 -4.57 -10.99
N ILE A 120 -1.36 -3.38 -11.31
CA ILE A 120 -1.20 -2.94 -12.70
C ILE A 120 -0.14 -3.80 -13.42
N GLU A 121 0.91 -4.22 -12.73
CA GLU A 121 1.93 -5.13 -13.27
C GLU A 121 1.40 -6.55 -13.49
N GLU A 122 0.61 -7.11 -12.56
CA GLU A 122 -0.01 -8.45 -12.69
C GLU A 122 -1.10 -8.48 -13.78
N ALA A 123 -1.73 -7.34 -14.07
CA ALA A 123 -2.75 -7.22 -15.12
C ALA A 123 -2.18 -6.96 -16.53
N ARG A 124 -0.86 -6.97 -16.70
CA ARG A 124 -0.17 -6.74 -17.98
C ARG A 124 0.13 -8.03 -18.73
#